data_AF-A0A7Y0GEF6-F1
#
_entry.id   AF-A0A7Y0GEF6-F1
#
_cell.length_a   1.000
_cell.length_b   1.000
_cell.length_c   1.000
_cell.angle_alpha   90.00
_cell.angle_beta   90.00
_cell.angle_gamma   90.00
#
_symmetry.space_group_name_H-M   'P 1'
#
loop_
_entity.id
_entity.type
_entity.pdbx_description
1 polymer ?
#
loop_
_entity_poly.entity_id
_entity_poly.type
_entity_poly.pdbx_seq_one_letter_code
_entity_poly.pdbx_strand_id
1 'polypeptide(L)'
;MAQTLQGEEPPLPPANAQRFTLWQIGFRPFYLLASSFAALSIAVWALQFAGWLGRPYLQGPLWHAHEMLFGFTLAVLVGFLLTAGRNWSGRLTPSGWPLAAMAALWVAGRVLVLTPFGWAAALTNASFPLAAAIALAIPFIAARNRRNYFFVALLLLMSAAVLTVHLAQLGVLQLPGWIGIQLALDLMLFIMAVMGGRVIPMFTNAGVPGANATRRPALEKLALVSVLALLLADALQLHGAALALLASICAAAHLARWALWQPWKTVRAPLVWVLHAAYGWIPLHLALRALAEMGWVTSSVATHALTVGAIGGLIIGMMTRTALGHTGRPLRAGRSEVSCYALVLGAALVRVFVPLFAPALTMHAVLLSAALWSSGFALYTLRYWPVLTQPRIDGRPG
;
A
#
# COMPACT_ATOMS: atom_id res chain seq x y z
N MET A 1 -46.02 -0.87 -38.34
CA MET A 1 -45.47 0.37 -37.75
C MET A 1 -44.39 -0.02 -36.75
N ALA A 2 -43.13 0.00 -37.19
CA ALA A 2 -41.97 -0.28 -36.34
C ALA A 2 -41.47 1.05 -35.76
N GLN A 3 -41.52 1.19 -34.43
CA GLN A 3 -40.89 2.31 -33.72
C GLN A 3 -39.40 2.04 -33.59
N THR A 4 -38.61 2.80 -34.34
CA THR A 4 -37.16 2.93 -34.19
C THR A 4 -36.84 3.60 -32.86
N LEU A 5 -36.25 2.84 -31.92
CA LEU A 5 -35.59 3.38 -30.74
C LEU A 5 -34.34 4.14 -31.19
N GLN A 6 -34.44 5.46 -31.28
CA GLN A 6 -33.30 6.35 -31.39
C GLN A 6 -32.45 6.19 -30.12
N GLY A 7 -31.25 5.65 -30.27
CA GLY A 7 -30.25 5.69 -29.21
C GLY A 7 -29.86 7.15 -28.99
N GLU A 8 -30.20 7.71 -27.83
CA GLU A 8 -29.67 9.00 -27.39
C GLU A 8 -28.14 8.91 -27.36
N GLU A 9 -27.48 9.67 -28.24
CA GLU A 9 -26.06 9.92 -28.12
C GLU A 9 -25.80 10.59 -26.76
N PRO A 10 -24.79 10.14 -25.99
CA PRO A 10 -24.46 10.78 -24.73
C PRO A 10 -24.10 12.26 -24.99
N PRO A 11 -24.55 13.20 -24.15
CA PRO A 11 -24.31 14.61 -24.37
C PRO A 11 -22.80 14.89 -24.45
N LEU A 12 -22.41 15.66 -25.47
CA LEU A 12 -21.03 16.11 -25.64
C LEU A 12 -20.55 16.78 -24.34
N PRO A 13 -19.33 16.45 -23.85
CA PRO A 13 -18.82 17.04 -22.63
C PRO A 13 -18.73 18.57 -22.77
N PRO A 14 -19.01 19.34 -21.70
CA PRO A 14 -18.94 20.80 -21.76
C PRO A 14 -17.55 21.27 -22.22
N ALA A 15 -17.53 22.32 -23.04
CA ALA A 15 -16.37 22.88 -23.74
C ALA A 15 -15.20 23.36 -22.84
N ASN A 16 -15.28 23.12 -21.52
CA ASN A 16 -14.28 23.51 -20.53
C ASN A 16 -13.78 22.31 -19.70
N ALA A 17 -13.71 21.12 -20.31
CA ALA A 17 -13.03 19.97 -19.72
C ALA A 17 -11.57 20.35 -19.46
N GLN A 18 -11.23 20.64 -18.20
CA GLN A 18 -9.85 20.93 -17.78
C GLN A 18 -8.94 19.84 -18.34
N ARG A 19 -8.04 20.22 -19.26
CA ARG A 19 -7.12 19.28 -19.92
C ARG A 19 -6.18 18.57 -18.93
N PHE A 20 -6.04 19.12 -17.72
CA PHE A 20 -5.23 18.57 -16.64
C PHE A 20 -6.08 18.26 -15.41
N THR A 21 -6.18 16.98 -15.05
CA THR A 21 -7.11 16.48 -14.01
C THR A 21 -6.40 15.90 -12.80
N LEU A 22 -5.08 16.08 -12.70
CA LEU A 22 -4.25 15.52 -11.64
C LEU A 22 -4.81 15.83 -10.25
N TRP A 23 -5.40 17.00 -10.04
CA TRP A 23 -5.89 17.44 -8.74
C TRP A 23 -7.36 17.09 -8.46
N GLN A 24 -8.04 16.32 -9.31
CA GLN A 24 -9.48 16.08 -9.15
C GLN A 24 -9.84 15.05 -8.07
N ILE A 25 -8.98 14.06 -7.85
CA ILE A 25 -9.25 12.95 -6.93
C ILE A 25 -7.95 12.36 -6.38
N GLY A 26 -7.99 11.90 -5.13
CA GLY A 26 -6.79 11.56 -4.36
C GLY A 26 -5.86 10.52 -4.99
N PHE A 27 -6.37 9.53 -5.72
CA PHE A 27 -5.49 8.50 -6.28
C PHE A 27 -4.56 9.06 -7.36
N ARG A 28 -5.00 10.07 -8.14
CA ARG A 28 -4.24 10.57 -9.30
C ARG A 28 -2.85 11.07 -8.92
N PRO A 29 -2.67 12.07 -8.01
CA PRO A 29 -1.36 12.59 -7.68
C PRO A 29 -0.57 11.61 -6.82
N PHE A 30 -1.21 11.00 -5.81
CA PHE A 30 -0.48 10.14 -4.88
C PHE A 30 0.00 8.85 -5.52
N TYR A 31 -0.71 8.29 -6.51
CA TYR A 31 -0.23 7.11 -7.21
C TYR A 31 0.96 7.43 -8.11
N LEU A 32 0.96 8.58 -8.79
CA LEU A 32 2.12 9.03 -9.57
C LEU A 32 3.33 9.31 -8.69
N LEU A 33 3.13 10.04 -7.59
CA LEU A 33 4.20 10.33 -6.63
C LEU A 33 4.77 9.03 -6.03
N ALA A 34 3.92 8.15 -5.53
CA ALA A 34 4.34 6.90 -4.90
C ALA A 34 5.08 5.97 -5.87
N SER A 35 4.56 5.77 -7.09
CA SER A 35 5.22 4.90 -8.07
C SER A 35 6.54 5.46 -8.57
N SER A 36 6.61 6.77 -8.86
CA SER A 36 7.87 7.43 -9.25
C SER A 36 8.91 7.34 -8.12
N PHE A 37 8.47 7.57 -6.89
CA PHE A 37 9.32 7.46 -5.71
C PHE A 37 9.79 6.04 -5.45
N ALA A 38 8.91 5.04 -5.57
CA ALA A 38 9.27 3.63 -5.44
C ALA A 38 10.29 3.20 -6.50
N ALA A 39 10.12 3.67 -7.74
CA ALA A 39 11.04 3.38 -8.82
C ALA A 39 12.45 3.95 -8.55
N LEU A 40 12.53 5.22 -8.16
CA LEU A 40 13.79 5.94 -7.97
C LEU A 40 14.46 5.60 -6.63
N SER A 41 13.72 5.69 -5.52
CA SER A 41 14.27 5.54 -4.16
C SER A 41 14.85 4.14 -3.94
N ILE A 42 14.19 3.08 -4.44
CA ILE A 42 14.71 1.71 -4.33
C ILE A 42 15.95 1.49 -5.20
N ALA A 43 16.01 2.09 -6.39
CA ALA A 43 17.18 2.00 -7.24
C ALA A 43 18.39 2.65 -6.55
N VAL A 44 18.23 3.87 -6.05
CA VAL A 44 19.30 4.59 -5.32
C VAL A 44 19.67 3.84 -4.03
N TRP A 45 18.69 3.30 -3.30
CA TRP A 45 18.95 2.47 -2.12
C TRP A 45 19.77 1.23 -2.42
N ALA A 46 19.48 0.52 -3.51
CA ALA A 46 20.25 -0.66 -3.88
C ALA A 46 21.70 -0.33 -4.22
N LEU A 47 21.93 0.79 -4.93
CA LEU A 47 23.27 1.30 -5.19
C LEU A 47 24.00 1.68 -3.89
N GLN A 48 23.31 2.32 -2.94
CA GLN A 48 23.86 2.63 -1.61
C GLN A 48 24.22 1.34 -0.87
N PHE A 49 23.30 0.39 -0.82
CA PHE A 49 23.46 -0.86 -0.08
C PHE A 49 24.62 -1.69 -0.64
N ALA A 50 24.85 -1.65 -1.95
CA ALA A 50 25.99 -2.26 -2.61
C ALA A 50 27.33 -1.53 -2.40
N GLY A 51 27.33 -0.36 -1.73
CA GLY A 51 28.53 0.46 -1.55
C GLY A 51 28.98 1.16 -2.84
N TRP A 52 28.12 1.24 -3.85
CA TRP A 52 28.44 1.86 -5.14
C TRP A 52 28.23 3.37 -5.16
N LEU A 53 27.61 3.93 -4.11
CA LEU A 53 27.53 5.37 -3.92
C LEU A 53 28.72 5.88 -3.11
N GLY A 54 29.36 6.97 -3.56
CA GLY A 54 30.45 7.62 -2.82
C GLY A 54 30.02 8.27 -1.50
N ARG A 55 28.71 8.50 -1.30
CA ARG A 55 28.11 8.98 -0.05
C ARG A 55 26.72 8.37 0.14
N PRO A 56 26.33 8.00 1.38
CA PRO A 56 24.98 7.51 1.63
C PRO A 56 23.95 8.64 1.45
N TYR A 57 22.85 8.37 0.74
CA TYR A 57 21.72 9.29 0.64
C TYR A 57 20.75 9.13 1.82
N LEU A 58 20.66 7.93 2.41
CA LEU A 58 19.93 7.67 3.67
C LEU A 58 20.87 7.18 4.76
N GLN A 59 20.60 7.55 6.01
CA GLN A 59 21.42 7.16 7.17
C GLN A 59 21.12 5.73 7.66
N GLY A 60 21.12 4.77 6.74
CA GLY A 60 21.01 3.34 7.05
C GLY A 60 19.60 2.74 6.93
N PRO A 61 19.44 1.46 7.31
CA PRO A 61 18.23 0.67 7.04
C PRO A 61 16.95 1.19 7.71
N LEU A 62 17.06 1.86 8.86
CA LEU A 62 15.92 2.51 9.52
C LEU A 62 15.27 3.54 8.59
N TRP A 63 16.08 4.36 7.93
CA TRP A 63 15.60 5.39 7.01
C TRP A 63 15.03 4.80 5.73
N HIS A 64 15.61 3.70 5.24
CA HIS A 64 15.00 2.94 4.15
C HIS A 64 13.59 2.44 4.53
N ALA A 65 13.44 1.85 5.72
CA ALA A 65 12.13 1.41 6.21
C ALA A 65 11.15 2.60 6.38
N HIS A 66 11.63 3.74 6.89
CA HIS A 66 10.87 4.98 6.99
C HIS A 66 10.35 5.44 5.62
N GLU A 67 11.23 5.52 4.62
CA GLU A 67 10.87 5.94 3.27
C GLU A 67 9.88 4.97 2.61
N MET A 68 10.02 3.66 2.84
CA MET A 68 9.10 2.68 2.26
C MET A 68 7.71 2.67 2.92
N LEU A 69 7.63 2.89 4.22
CA LEU A 69 6.35 2.93 4.93
C LEU A 69 5.67 4.29 4.84
N PHE A 70 6.35 5.36 5.26
CA PHE A 70 5.74 6.69 5.36
C PHE A 70 5.84 7.48 4.05
N GLY A 71 6.82 7.19 3.20
CA GLY A 71 6.91 7.79 1.87
C GLY A 71 6.04 7.07 0.86
N PHE A 72 6.41 5.83 0.53
CA PHE A 72 5.76 5.07 -0.52
C PHE A 72 4.37 4.55 -0.10
N THR A 73 4.31 3.70 0.93
CA THR A 73 3.08 2.96 1.28
C THR A 73 1.97 3.91 1.73
N LEU A 74 2.31 4.87 2.60
CA LEU A 74 1.35 5.83 3.12
C LEU A 74 0.81 6.77 2.03
N ALA A 75 1.62 7.16 1.03
CA ALA A 75 1.11 7.94 -0.11
C ALA A 75 0.03 7.17 -0.87
N VAL A 76 0.27 5.90 -1.18
CA VAL A 76 -0.74 5.06 -1.85
C VAL A 76 -1.99 4.90 -0.98
N LEU A 77 -1.82 4.67 0.33
CA LEU A 77 -2.93 4.56 1.27
C LEU A 77 -3.76 5.85 1.29
N VAL A 78 -3.14 7.02 1.38
CA VAL A 78 -3.85 8.32 1.36
C VAL A 78 -4.57 8.52 0.03
N GLY A 79 -3.91 8.26 -1.11
CA GLY A 79 -4.55 8.35 -2.42
C GLY A 79 -5.77 7.43 -2.55
N PHE A 80 -5.64 6.19 -2.05
CA PHE A 80 -6.73 5.23 -1.98
C PHE A 80 -7.86 5.72 -1.07
N LEU A 81 -7.57 6.14 0.16
CA LEU A 81 -8.58 6.50 1.15
C LEU A 81 -9.32 7.77 0.78
N LEU A 82 -8.66 8.79 0.21
CA LEU A 82 -9.34 9.97 -0.28
C LEU A 82 -10.29 9.61 -1.44
N THR A 83 -9.91 8.66 -2.29
CA THR A 83 -10.76 8.19 -3.39
C THR A 83 -11.94 7.35 -2.90
N ALA A 84 -11.68 6.36 -2.05
CA ALA A 84 -12.68 5.45 -1.53
C ALA A 84 -13.59 6.13 -0.50
N GLY A 85 -13.04 7.03 0.32
CA GLY A 85 -13.75 7.79 1.33
C GLY A 85 -14.84 8.68 0.71
N ARG A 86 -14.60 9.25 -0.47
CA ARG A 86 -15.62 9.94 -1.26
C ARG A 86 -16.81 9.02 -1.58
N ASN A 87 -16.53 7.81 -2.07
CA ASN A 87 -17.58 6.84 -2.42
C ASN A 87 -18.31 6.31 -1.18
N TRP A 88 -17.61 6.07 -0.08
CA TRP A 88 -18.22 5.53 1.15
C TRP A 88 -19.06 6.55 1.90
N SER A 89 -18.71 7.83 1.83
CA SER A 89 -19.43 8.91 2.53
C SER A 89 -20.48 9.60 1.65
N GLY A 90 -20.40 9.45 0.33
CA GLY A 90 -21.18 10.25 -0.62
C GLY A 90 -20.83 11.73 -0.60
N ARG A 91 -19.74 12.12 0.06
CA ARG A 91 -19.30 13.51 0.23
C ARG A 91 -17.95 13.75 -0.43
N LEU A 92 -17.70 14.99 -0.80
CA LEU A 92 -16.42 15.38 -1.40
C LEU A 92 -15.27 15.22 -0.41
N THR A 93 -14.17 14.67 -0.89
CA THR A 93 -12.85 14.70 -0.26
C THR A 93 -12.02 15.81 -0.90
N PRO A 94 -10.87 16.22 -0.32
CA PRO A 94 -10.00 17.22 -0.93
C PRO A 94 -9.74 17.00 -2.43
N SER A 95 -9.93 18.08 -3.20
CA SER A 95 -9.69 18.19 -4.64
C SER A 95 -9.21 19.61 -4.96
N GLY A 96 -8.52 19.82 -6.08
CA GLY A 96 -7.93 21.10 -6.46
C GLY A 96 -6.76 21.47 -5.56
N TRP A 97 -6.72 22.74 -5.14
CA TRP A 97 -5.64 23.29 -4.30
C TRP A 97 -5.41 22.55 -2.97
N PRO A 98 -6.43 22.17 -2.18
CA PRO A 98 -6.23 21.35 -1.00
C PRO A 98 -5.48 20.03 -1.26
N LEU A 99 -5.80 19.36 -2.37
CA LEU A 99 -5.12 18.11 -2.74
C LEU A 99 -3.68 18.38 -3.22
N ALA A 100 -3.46 19.47 -3.96
CA ALA A 100 -2.11 19.90 -4.35
C ALA A 100 -1.24 20.26 -3.14
N ALA A 101 -1.80 20.91 -2.12
CA ALA A 101 -1.10 21.23 -0.87
C ALA A 101 -0.71 19.96 -0.10
N MET A 102 -1.58 18.95 -0.04
CA MET A 102 -1.24 17.66 0.57
C MET A 102 -0.12 16.93 -0.21
N ALA A 103 -0.15 17.00 -1.54
CA ALA A 103 0.92 16.45 -2.37
C ALA A 103 2.25 17.19 -2.15
N ALA A 104 2.22 18.52 -2.08
CA ALA A 104 3.40 19.34 -1.78
C ALA A 104 3.96 19.05 -0.38
N LEU A 105 3.10 18.87 0.62
CA LEU A 105 3.49 18.48 1.97
C LEU A 105 4.22 17.12 1.98
N TRP A 106 3.72 16.15 1.20
CA TRP A 106 4.39 14.86 1.04
C TRP A 106 5.76 15.01 0.38
N VAL A 107 5.87 15.77 -0.71
CA VAL A 107 7.15 16.01 -1.41
C VAL A 107 8.15 16.71 -0.48
N ALA A 108 7.71 17.73 0.27
CA ALA A 108 8.53 18.42 1.25
C ALA A 108 9.07 17.46 2.31
N GLY A 109 8.25 16.51 2.78
CA GLY A 109 8.69 15.48 3.73
C GLY A 109 9.81 14.60 3.19
N ARG A 110 9.78 14.24 1.90
CA ARG A 110 10.84 13.45 1.24
C ARG A 110 12.14 14.25 1.11
N VAL A 111 12.05 15.52 0.71
CA VAL A 111 13.21 16.40 0.56
C VAL A 111 13.85 16.69 1.91
N LEU A 112 13.06 17.03 2.93
CA LEU A 112 13.57 17.41 4.25
C LEU A 112 14.30 16.27 4.97
N VAL A 113 13.94 15.01 4.72
CA VAL A 113 14.68 13.83 5.23
C VAL A 113 16.12 13.79 4.73
N LEU A 114 16.42 14.41 3.59
CA LEU A 114 17.77 14.50 3.01
C LEU A 114 18.56 15.72 3.51
N THR A 115 17.99 16.52 4.41
CA THR A 115 18.59 17.76 4.91
C THR A 115 18.95 17.64 6.39
N PRO A 116 19.81 18.52 6.93
CA PRO A 116 20.10 18.54 8.37
C PRO A 116 18.94 19.09 9.23
N PHE A 117 17.83 19.55 8.63
CA PHE A 117 16.71 20.18 9.33
C PHE A 117 15.77 19.17 9.99
N GLY A 118 16.27 18.42 10.97
CA GLY A 118 15.56 17.28 11.57
C GLY A 118 14.17 17.62 12.15
N TRP A 119 14.01 18.77 12.82
CA TRP A 119 12.69 19.22 13.31
C TRP A 119 11.70 19.53 12.19
N ALA A 120 12.15 20.20 11.13
CA ALA A 120 11.31 20.48 9.97
C ALA A 120 10.89 19.17 9.29
N ALA A 121 11.81 18.21 9.16
CA ALA A 121 11.52 16.88 8.64
C ALA A 121 10.48 16.15 9.52
N ALA A 122 10.65 16.18 10.85
CA ALA A 122 9.75 15.55 11.81
C ALA A 122 8.32 16.08 11.70
N LEU A 123 8.14 17.40 11.78
CA LEU A 123 6.84 18.06 11.74
C LEU A 123 6.16 17.86 10.38
N THR A 124 6.90 17.98 9.29
CA THR A 124 6.38 17.80 7.92
C THR A 124 5.90 16.36 7.70
N ASN A 125 6.71 15.37 8.08
CA ASN A 125 6.37 13.96 7.89
C ASN A 125 5.21 13.50 8.79
N ALA A 126 5.09 14.04 10.01
CA ALA A 126 3.94 13.79 10.88
C ALA A 126 2.66 14.48 10.38
N SER A 127 2.80 15.68 9.81
CA SER A 127 1.66 16.47 9.32
C SER A 127 0.96 15.82 8.13
N PHE A 128 1.65 15.03 7.30
CA PHE A 128 1.03 14.37 6.15
C PHE A 128 -0.09 13.35 6.53
N PRO A 129 0.18 12.29 7.33
CA PRO A 129 -0.88 11.40 7.80
C PRO A 129 -1.92 12.11 8.67
N LEU A 130 -1.53 13.12 9.46
CA LEU A 130 -2.47 13.92 10.25
C LEU A 130 -3.44 14.71 9.35
N ALA A 131 -2.94 15.38 8.31
CA ALA A 131 -3.77 16.08 7.34
C ALA A 131 -4.71 15.13 6.60
N ALA A 132 -4.24 13.93 6.24
CA ALA A 132 -5.08 12.89 5.66
C ALA A 132 -6.17 12.39 6.63
N ALA A 133 -5.85 12.26 7.92
CA ALA A 133 -6.82 11.88 8.94
C ALA A 133 -7.94 12.93 9.04
N ILE A 134 -7.58 14.21 9.13
CA ILE A 134 -8.53 15.34 9.19
C ILE A 134 -9.39 15.38 7.91
N ALA A 135 -8.75 15.26 6.74
CA ALA A 135 -9.41 15.25 5.44
C ALA A 135 -10.48 14.15 5.29
N LEU A 136 -10.30 13.00 5.95
CA LEU A 136 -11.28 11.92 5.97
C LEU A 136 -12.30 12.05 7.10
N ALA A 137 -11.89 12.58 8.25
CA ALA A 137 -12.77 12.78 9.39
C ALA A 137 -13.95 13.69 9.04
N ILE A 138 -13.69 14.80 8.33
CA ILE A 138 -14.72 15.77 7.93
C ILE A 138 -15.90 15.10 7.17
N PRO A 139 -15.69 14.42 6.01
CA PRO A 139 -16.78 13.78 5.30
C PRO A 139 -17.37 12.57 6.05
N PHE A 140 -16.56 11.83 6.81
CA PHE A 140 -17.08 10.67 7.56
C PHE A 140 -18.00 11.09 8.71
N ILE A 141 -17.63 12.11 9.48
CA ILE A 141 -18.46 12.64 10.56
C ILE A 141 -19.74 13.22 9.98
N ALA A 142 -19.62 14.01 8.92
CA ALA A 142 -20.77 14.66 8.32
C ALA A 142 -21.74 13.64 7.66
N ALA A 143 -21.22 12.53 7.12
CA ALA A 143 -22.03 11.42 6.60
C ALA A 143 -22.41 10.38 7.68
N ARG A 144 -22.01 10.57 8.94
CA ARG A 144 -22.16 9.60 10.05
C ARG A 144 -21.65 8.20 9.70
N ASN A 145 -20.59 8.10 8.89
CA ASN A 145 -20.02 6.84 8.42
C ASN A 145 -19.10 6.18 9.48
N ARG A 146 -19.70 5.78 10.60
CA ARG A 146 -18.98 5.22 11.76
C ARG A 146 -18.16 3.97 11.42
N ARG A 147 -18.59 3.19 10.42
CA ARG A 147 -17.91 1.97 9.96
C ARG A 147 -16.47 2.23 9.47
N ASN A 148 -16.17 3.46 9.06
CA ASN A 148 -14.87 3.83 8.51
C ASN A 148 -14.07 4.79 9.39
N TYR A 149 -14.56 5.13 10.59
CA TYR A 149 -13.82 6.01 11.54
C TYR A 149 -12.48 5.41 11.96
N PHE A 150 -12.36 4.08 11.97
CA PHE A 150 -11.10 3.43 12.31
C PHE A 150 -9.97 3.82 11.34
N PHE A 151 -10.23 4.16 10.07
CA PHE A 151 -9.19 4.67 9.17
C PHE A 151 -8.61 6.01 9.63
N VAL A 152 -9.44 6.88 10.22
CA VAL A 152 -8.98 8.14 10.82
C VAL A 152 -8.07 7.83 11.99
N ALA A 153 -8.47 6.93 12.90
CA ALA A 153 -7.64 6.51 14.03
C ALA A 153 -6.30 5.90 13.58
N LEU A 154 -6.31 5.04 12.55
CA LEU A 154 -5.09 4.45 12.01
C LEU A 154 -4.14 5.50 11.40
N LEU A 155 -4.66 6.52 10.71
CA LEU A 155 -3.83 7.62 10.19
C LEU A 155 -3.28 8.51 11.31
N LEU A 156 -4.02 8.74 12.39
CA LEU A 156 -3.48 9.41 13.58
C LEU A 156 -2.35 8.59 14.21
N LEU A 157 -2.52 7.27 14.29
CA LEU A 157 -1.45 6.38 14.77
C LEU A 157 -0.26 6.32 13.80
N MET A 158 -0.45 6.39 12.48
CA MET A 158 0.64 6.58 11.50
C MET A 158 1.40 7.88 11.77
N SER A 159 0.69 8.96 12.08
CA SER A 159 1.29 10.26 12.43
C SER A 159 2.12 10.18 13.70
N ALA A 160 1.61 9.49 14.73
CA ALA A 160 2.37 9.26 15.95
C ALA A 160 3.60 8.39 15.67
N ALA A 161 3.43 7.30 14.91
CA ALA A 161 4.50 6.36 14.58
C ALA A 161 5.67 7.05 13.85
N VAL A 162 5.39 7.86 12.81
CA VAL A 162 6.44 8.60 12.11
C VAL A 162 7.10 9.64 13.01
N LEU A 163 6.32 10.35 13.84
CA LEU A 163 6.86 11.32 14.78
C LEU A 163 7.80 10.65 15.80
N THR A 164 7.46 9.46 16.29
CA THR A 164 8.33 8.67 17.18
C THR A 164 9.68 8.37 16.53
N VAL A 165 9.71 7.98 15.25
CA VAL A 165 10.98 7.74 14.53
C VAL A 165 11.85 8.98 14.53
N HIS A 166 11.27 10.14 14.19
CA HIS A 166 12.01 11.40 14.12
C HIS A 166 12.45 11.91 15.50
N LEU A 167 11.59 11.84 16.51
CA LEU A 167 11.93 12.28 17.87
C LEU A 167 12.99 11.39 18.53
N ALA A 168 12.99 10.08 18.21
CA ALA A 168 14.07 9.18 18.61
C ALA A 168 15.39 9.59 17.95
N GLN A 169 15.39 9.88 16.64
CA GLN A 169 16.59 10.35 15.94
C GLN A 169 17.11 11.67 16.50
N LEU A 170 16.21 12.59 16.88
CA LEU A 170 16.57 13.89 17.47
C LEU A 170 17.05 13.78 18.93
N GLY A 171 17.03 12.58 19.53
CA GLY A 171 17.41 12.35 20.93
C GLY A 171 16.38 12.87 21.95
N VAL A 172 15.20 13.28 21.50
CA VAL A 172 14.11 13.77 22.37
C VAL A 172 13.44 12.61 23.10
N LEU A 173 13.21 11.50 22.40
CA LEU A 173 12.70 10.27 22.99
C LEU A 173 13.83 9.26 23.15
N GLN A 174 14.01 8.76 24.38
CA GLN A 174 14.96 7.68 24.70
C GLN A 174 14.35 6.31 24.39
N LEU A 175 13.87 6.16 23.15
CA LEU A 175 13.24 4.94 22.64
C LEU A 175 13.88 4.56 21.30
N PRO A 176 14.03 3.26 20.98
CA PRO A 176 14.48 2.84 19.65
C PRO A 176 13.52 3.34 18.55
N GLY A 177 14.05 4.00 17.52
CA GLY A 177 13.26 4.46 16.38
C GLY A 177 12.51 3.34 15.65
N TRP A 178 13.00 2.10 15.75
CA TRP A 178 12.34 0.91 15.21
C TRP A 178 10.95 0.66 15.78
N ILE A 179 10.62 1.17 16.98
CA ILE A 179 9.27 1.07 17.55
C ILE A 179 8.25 1.76 16.63
N GLY A 180 8.57 2.94 16.10
CA GLY A 180 7.70 3.64 15.16
C GLY A 180 7.54 2.88 13.83
N ILE A 181 8.60 2.23 13.35
CA ILE A 181 8.56 1.39 12.16
C ILE A 181 7.67 0.16 12.38
N GLN A 182 7.86 -0.54 13.50
CA GLN A 182 7.08 -1.74 13.85
C GLN A 182 5.60 -1.41 14.00
N LEU A 183 5.27 -0.36 14.76
CA LEU A 183 3.89 0.13 14.87
C LEU A 183 3.29 0.41 13.48
N ALA A 184 4.06 1.02 12.57
CA ALA A 184 3.57 1.29 11.23
C ALA A 184 3.34 0.02 10.39
N LEU A 185 4.20 -0.99 10.52
CA LEU A 185 4.02 -2.30 9.87
C LEU A 185 2.75 -3.01 10.36
N ASP A 186 2.51 -3.02 11.67
CA ASP A 186 1.34 -3.69 12.26
C ASP A 186 0.03 -3.01 11.88
N LEU A 187 0.02 -1.68 11.89
CA LEU A 187 -1.12 -0.90 11.42
C LEU A 187 -1.38 -1.14 9.93
N MET A 188 -0.33 -1.24 9.10
CA MET A 188 -0.50 -1.55 7.68
C MET A 188 -1.00 -2.97 7.45
N LEU A 189 -0.47 -3.95 8.19
CA LEU A 189 -0.97 -5.33 8.19
C LEU A 189 -2.46 -5.37 8.55
N PHE A 190 -2.88 -4.62 9.58
CA PHE A 190 -4.29 -4.52 9.96
C PHE A 190 -5.14 -3.89 8.85
N ILE A 191 -4.68 -2.80 8.22
CA ILE A 191 -5.37 -2.18 7.08
C ILE A 191 -5.54 -3.18 5.95
N MET A 192 -4.48 -3.90 5.56
CA MET A 192 -4.52 -4.92 4.51
C MET A 192 -5.43 -6.09 4.89
N ALA A 193 -5.44 -6.50 6.15
CA ALA A 193 -6.33 -7.55 6.65
C ALA A 193 -7.81 -7.13 6.54
N VAL A 194 -8.16 -5.90 6.93
CA VAL A 194 -9.53 -5.39 6.82
C VAL A 194 -9.94 -5.18 5.37
N MET A 195 -9.08 -4.52 4.58
CA MET A 195 -9.38 -4.21 3.20
C MET A 195 -9.41 -5.46 2.34
N GLY A 196 -8.45 -6.38 2.53
CA GLY A 196 -8.37 -7.65 1.81
C GLY A 196 -9.68 -8.43 1.87
N GLY A 197 -10.23 -8.71 3.05
CA GLY A 197 -11.51 -9.45 3.13
C GLY A 197 -12.77 -8.64 2.81
N ARG A 198 -12.66 -7.34 2.55
CA ARG A 198 -13.73 -6.56 1.94
C ARG A 198 -13.67 -6.66 0.42
N VAL A 199 -12.50 -6.38 -0.16
CA VAL A 199 -12.34 -6.12 -1.60
C VAL A 199 -12.00 -7.36 -2.41
N ILE A 200 -11.15 -8.26 -1.88
CA ILE A 200 -10.71 -9.45 -2.62
C ILE A 200 -11.90 -10.37 -2.92
N PRO A 201 -12.68 -10.87 -1.94
CA PRO A 201 -13.83 -11.73 -2.24
C PRO A 201 -14.90 -11.01 -3.08
N MET A 202 -15.08 -9.70 -2.89
CA MET A 202 -15.99 -8.90 -3.72
C MET A 202 -15.53 -8.87 -5.19
N PHE A 203 -14.27 -8.59 -5.44
CA PHE A 203 -13.71 -8.54 -6.80
C PHE A 203 -13.63 -9.92 -7.45
N THR A 204 -13.42 -10.96 -6.66
CA THR A 204 -13.46 -12.35 -7.13
C THR A 204 -14.86 -12.72 -7.60
N ASN A 205 -15.88 -12.47 -6.78
CA ASN A 205 -17.27 -12.78 -7.16
C ASN A 205 -17.79 -11.88 -8.30
N ALA A 206 -17.31 -10.63 -8.39
CA ALA A 206 -17.70 -9.73 -9.48
C ALA A 206 -16.96 -10.00 -10.80
N GLY A 207 -15.71 -10.48 -10.74
CA GLY A 207 -14.82 -10.57 -11.89
C GLY A 207 -14.56 -11.98 -12.43
N VAL A 208 -14.96 -13.02 -11.69
CA VAL A 208 -14.68 -14.43 -12.06
C VAL A 208 -15.98 -15.23 -12.07
N PRO A 209 -16.53 -15.56 -13.25
CA PRO A 209 -17.72 -16.39 -13.37
C PRO A 209 -17.56 -17.74 -12.65
N GLY A 210 -18.57 -18.14 -11.87
CA GLY A 210 -18.54 -19.40 -11.11
C GLY A 210 -17.62 -19.41 -9.89
N ALA A 211 -17.01 -18.28 -9.53
CA ALA A 211 -16.38 -18.11 -8.22
C ALA A 211 -17.44 -17.97 -7.14
N ASN A 212 -17.21 -18.62 -6.00
CA ASN A 212 -18.05 -18.48 -4.82
C ASN A 212 -17.15 -18.17 -3.61
N ALA A 213 -16.47 -17.03 -3.69
CA ALA A 213 -15.65 -16.55 -2.59
C ALA A 213 -16.56 -16.22 -1.40
N THR A 214 -16.38 -16.93 -0.30
CA THR A 214 -17.23 -16.82 0.90
C THR A 214 -16.48 -16.19 2.06
N ARG A 215 -17.23 -15.68 3.03
CA ARG A 215 -16.70 -15.12 4.27
C ARG A 215 -17.43 -15.75 5.45
N ARG A 216 -16.68 -16.36 6.36
CA ARG A 216 -17.22 -16.93 7.60
C ARG A 216 -17.05 -15.92 8.74
N PRO A 217 -18.12 -15.43 9.39
CA PRO A 217 -18.01 -14.35 10.39
C PRO A 217 -17.01 -14.61 11.52
N ALA A 218 -16.99 -15.85 12.05
CA ALA A 218 -16.05 -16.23 13.11
C ALA A 218 -14.58 -16.15 12.64
N LEU A 219 -14.29 -16.60 11.42
CA LEU A 219 -12.94 -16.56 10.86
C LEU A 219 -12.50 -15.15 10.50
N GLU A 220 -13.40 -14.32 9.96
CA GLU A 220 -13.13 -12.91 9.73
C GLU A 220 -12.79 -12.19 11.04
N LYS A 221 -13.52 -12.47 12.13
CA LYS A 221 -13.23 -11.92 13.45
C LYS A 221 -11.89 -12.42 13.98
N LEU A 222 -11.61 -13.72 13.89
CA LEU A 222 -10.36 -14.32 14.34
C LEU A 222 -9.15 -13.72 13.63
N ALA A 223 -9.20 -13.58 12.29
CA ALA A 223 -8.11 -12.99 11.51
C ALA A 223 -7.83 -11.52 11.93
N LEU A 224 -8.88 -10.71 12.15
CA LEU A 224 -8.69 -9.31 12.54
C LEU A 224 -8.26 -9.15 14.00
N VAL A 225 -8.83 -9.92 14.93
CA VAL A 225 -8.49 -9.87 16.35
C VAL A 225 -7.07 -10.38 16.59
N SER A 226 -6.62 -11.42 15.88
CA SER A 226 -5.24 -11.91 16.00
C SER A 226 -4.19 -10.89 15.53
N VAL A 227 -4.47 -10.11 14.47
CA VAL A 227 -3.58 -9.00 14.08
C VAL A 227 -3.56 -7.88 15.13
N LEU A 228 -4.70 -7.54 15.75
CA LEU A 228 -4.73 -6.56 16.84
C LEU A 228 -4.00 -7.07 18.10
N ALA A 229 -4.09 -8.37 18.38
CA ALA A 229 -3.35 -8.99 19.47
C ALA A 229 -1.84 -8.97 19.19
N LEU A 230 -1.41 -9.19 17.94
CA LEU A 230 0.00 -9.02 17.54
C LEU A 230 0.48 -7.59 17.74
N LEU A 231 -0.30 -6.60 17.29
CA LEU A 231 0.01 -5.19 17.50
C LEU A 231 0.16 -4.87 19.00
N LEU A 232 -0.73 -5.39 19.84
CA LEU A 232 -0.62 -5.21 21.29
C LEU A 232 0.60 -5.93 21.88
N ALA A 233 0.91 -7.14 21.41
CA ALA A 233 2.10 -7.88 21.82
C ALA A 233 3.39 -7.13 21.46
N ASP A 234 3.44 -6.51 20.28
CA ASP A 234 4.54 -5.67 19.83
C ASP A 234 4.67 -4.39 20.66
N ALA A 235 3.54 -3.74 20.97
CA ALA A 235 3.52 -2.57 21.85
C ALA A 235 4.01 -2.89 23.27
N LEU A 236 3.77 -4.12 23.73
CA LEU A 236 4.26 -4.64 25.02
C LEU A 236 5.66 -5.26 24.92
N GLN A 237 6.30 -5.25 23.75
CA GLN A 237 7.62 -5.84 23.51
C GLN A 237 7.70 -7.32 23.94
N LEU A 238 6.64 -8.08 23.65
CA LEU A 238 6.65 -9.52 23.88
C LEU A 238 7.51 -10.22 22.81
N HIS A 239 8.25 -11.25 23.21
CA HIS A 239 9.17 -11.98 22.34
C HIS A 239 9.11 -13.49 22.59
N GLY A 240 9.69 -14.27 21.67
CA GLY A 240 9.90 -15.70 21.84
C GLY A 240 8.63 -16.54 21.61
N ALA A 241 8.50 -17.66 22.34
CA ALA A 241 7.51 -18.70 22.03
C ALA A 241 6.05 -18.21 22.05
N ALA A 242 5.70 -17.28 22.96
CA ALA A 242 4.36 -16.72 23.04
C ALA A 242 4.01 -15.91 21.77
N LEU A 243 4.94 -15.05 21.31
CA LEU A 243 4.75 -14.26 20.09
C LEU A 243 4.76 -15.16 18.85
N ALA A 244 5.63 -16.18 18.82
CA ALA A 244 5.67 -17.16 17.74
C ALA A 244 4.36 -17.95 17.61
N LEU A 245 3.78 -18.38 18.73
CA LEU A 245 2.48 -19.06 18.76
C LEU A 245 1.36 -18.14 18.26
N LEU A 246 1.31 -16.90 18.74
CA LEU A 246 0.32 -15.92 18.30
C LEU A 246 0.42 -15.62 16.79
N ALA A 247 1.64 -15.43 16.28
CA ALA A 247 1.90 -15.24 14.86
C ALA A 247 1.48 -16.46 14.03
N SER A 248 1.71 -17.68 14.53
CA SER A 248 1.29 -18.93 13.89
C SER A 248 -0.24 -19.07 13.82
N ILE A 249 -0.95 -18.74 14.91
CA ILE A 249 -2.43 -18.70 14.92
C ILE A 249 -2.94 -17.69 13.90
N CYS A 250 -2.33 -16.50 13.86
CA CYS A 250 -2.66 -15.45 12.90
C CYS A 250 -2.44 -15.95 11.45
N ALA A 251 -1.29 -16.60 11.18
CA ALA A 251 -0.98 -17.18 9.87
C ALA A 251 -2.03 -18.20 9.42
N ALA A 252 -2.41 -19.13 10.31
CA ALA A 252 -3.42 -20.15 10.03
C ALA A 252 -4.80 -19.52 9.76
N ALA A 253 -5.21 -18.54 10.56
CA ALA A 253 -6.48 -17.82 10.35
C ALA A 253 -6.51 -17.10 9.00
N HIS A 254 -5.43 -16.41 8.63
CA HIS A 254 -5.32 -15.72 7.35
C HIS A 254 -5.25 -16.67 6.15
N LEU A 255 -4.57 -17.82 6.28
CA LEU A 255 -4.52 -18.84 5.25
C LEU A 255 -5.89 -19.48 5.01
N ALA A 256 -6.59 -19.86 6.09
CA ALA A 256 -7.94 -20.41 6.00
C ALA A 256 -8.90 -19.39 5.37
N ARG A 257 -8.78 -18.12 5.76
CA ARG A 257 -9.58 -17.02 5.21
C ARG A 257 -9.34 -16.83 3.71
N TRP A 258 -8.08 -16.84 3.29
CA TRP A 258 -7.69 -16.72 1.88
C TRP A 258 -8.17 -17.90 1.03
N ALA A 259 -8.12 -19.12 1.56
CA ALA A 259 -8.61 -20.31 0.87
C ALA A 259 -10.13 -20.25 0.57
N LEU A 260 -10.93 -19.68 1.48
CA LEU A 260 -12.37 -19.47 1.25
C LEU A 260 -12.68 -18.52 0.08
N TRP A 261 -11.70 -17.73 -0.34
CA TRP A 261 -11.84 -16.80 -1.46
C TRP A 261 -11.51 -17.45 -2.82
N GLN A 262 -11.15 -18.74 -2.85
CA GLN A 262 -10.92 -19.54 -4.06
C GLN A 262 -9.88 -18.94 -5.03
N PRO A 263 -8.64 -18.62 -4.58
CA PRO A 263 -7.59 -18.00 -5.40
C PRO A 263 -7.32 -18.76 -6.71
N TRP A 264 -7.38 -20.09 -6.69
CA TRP A 264 -7.14 -20.95 -7.87
C TRP A 264 -8.11 -20.71 -9.03
N LYS A 265 -9.32 -20.18 -8.79
CA LYS A 265 -10.26 -19.84 -9.87
C LYS A 265 -9.91 -18.53 -10.59
N THR A 266 -9.01 -17.74 -10.05
CA THR A 266 -8.75 -16.36 -10.51
C THR A 266 -7.66 -16.26 -11.57
N VAL A 267 -7.00 -17.37 -11.94
CA VAL A 267 -5.80 -17.39 -12.82
C VAL A 267 -5.99 -16.71 -14.18
N ARG A 268 -7.22 -16.67 -14.71
CA ARG A 268 -7.56 -16.00 -15.98
C ARG A 268 -7.96 -14.53 -15.84
N ALA A 269 -7.99 -13.99 -14.62
CA ALA A 269 -8.41 -12.63 -14.32
C ALA A 269 -7.26 -11.85 -13.63
N PRO A 270 -6.35 -11.20 -14.39
CA PRO A 270 -5.13 -10.63 -13.80
C PRO A 270 -5.34 -9.54 -12.75
N LEU A 271 -6.37 -8.70 -12.94
CA LEU A 271 -6.76 -7.69 -11.94
C LEU A 271 -7.25 -8.29 -10.61
N VAL A 272 -7.52 -9.60 -10.58
CA VAL A 272 -8.02 -10.34 -9.41
C VAL A 272 -6.92 -11.24 -8.83
N TRP A 273 -6.25 -12.06 -9.66
CA TRP A 273 -5.25 -12.99 -9.14
C TRP A 273 -4.08 -12.26 -8.47
N VAL A 274 -3.68 -11.07 -8.96
CA VAL A 274 -2.60 -10.30 -8.33
C VAL A 274 -2.92 -9.96 -6.87
N LEU A 275 -4.18 -9.67 -6.56
CA LEU A 275 -4.61 -9.37 -5.19
C LEU A 275 -4.57 -10.63 -4.31
N HIS A 276 -4.93 -11.78 -4.87
CA HIS A 276 -4.81 -13.06 -4.16
C HIS A 276 -3.35 -13.47 -3.94
N ALA A 277 -2.50 -13.34 -4.96
CA ALA A 277 -1.07 -13.62 -4.87
C ALA A 277 -0.42 -12.73 -3.81
N ALA A 278 -0.70 -11.43 -3.84
CA ALA A 278 -0.23 -10.48 -2.84
C ALA A 278 -0.77 -10.81 -1.43
N TYR A 279 -2.06 -11.11 -1.28
CA TYR A 279 -2.60 -11.48 0.02
C TYR A 279 -2.01 -12.77 0.57
N GLY A 280 -1.63 -13.73 -0.29
CA GLY A 280 -0.94 -14.96 0.12
C GLY A 280 0.39 -14.71 0.84
N TRP A 281 1.02 -13.56 0.62
CA TRP A 281 2.21 -13.16 1.36
C TRP A 281 1.94 -12.76 2.82
N ILE A 282 0.69 -12.43 3.21
CA ILE A 282 0.35 -12.13 4.61
C ILE A 282 0.52 -13.36 5.51
N PRO A 283 -0.14 -14.51 5.26
CA PRO A 283 0.10 -15.70 6.08
C PRO A 283 1.55 -16.19 5.98
N LEU A 284 2.22 -16.03 4.84
CA LEU A 284 3.65 -16.35 4.72
C LEU A 284 4.52 -15.45 5.59
N HIS A 285 4.28 -14.13 5.61
CA HIS A 285 4.94 -13.19 6.51
C HIS A 285 4.76 -13.62 7.97
N LEU A 286 3.53 -13.92 8.38
CA LEU A 286 3.21 -14.31 9.75
C LEU A 286 3.90 -15.62 10.15
N ALA A 287 3.97 -16.60 9.24
CA ALA A 287 4.71 -17.83 9.45
C ALA A 287 6.23 -17.56 9.56
N LEU A 288 6.81 -16.80 8.64
CA LEU A 288 8.23 -16.41 8.69
C LEU A 288 8.56 -15.60 9.94
N ARG A 289 7.62 -14.77 10.41
CA ARG A 289 7.75 -14.00 11.65
C ARG A 289 7.78 -14.93 12.86
N ALA A 290 6.91 -15.93 12.92
CA ALA A 290 6.96 -16.95 13.98
C ALA A 290 8.29 -17.72 13.97
N LEU A 291 8.79 -18.08 12.79
CA LEU A 291 10.10 -18.73 12.65
C LEU A 291 11.25 -17.81 13.08
N ALA A 292 11.16 -16.50 12.81
CA ALA A 292 12.16 -15.53 13.21
C ALA A 292 12.21 -15.35 14.73
N GLU A 293 11.05 -15.33 15.41
CA GLU A 293 10.97 -15.31 16.88
C GLU A 293 11.56 -16.57 17.53
N MET A 294 11.58 -17.70 16.80
CA MET A 294 12.24 -18.93 17.23
C MET A 294 13.72 -19.01 16.82
N GLY A 295 14.25 -17.98 16.15
CA GLY A 295 15.64 -17.91 15.70
C GLY A 295 15.98 -18.78 14.49
N TRP A 296 14.97 -19.34 13.79
CA TRP A 296 15.21 -20.23 12.64
C TRP A 296 15.46 -19.47 11.34
N VAL A 297 14.97 -18.23 11.24
CA VAL A 297 15.18 -17.34 10.08
C VAL A 297 15.44 -15.91 10.56
N THR A 298 15.96 -15.06 9.68
CA THR A 298 16.15 -13.64 10.02
C THR A 298 14.81 -12.88 10.01
N SER A 299 14.63 -11.90 10.90
CA SER A 299 13.44 -11.03 10.87
C SER A 299 13.29 -10.29 9.54
N SER A 300 14.41 -10.00 8.86
CA SER A 300 14.43 -9.33 7.56
C SER A 300 13.60 -10.05 6.50
N VAL A 301 13.66 -11.39 6.41
CA VAL A 301 12.88 -12.12 5.40
C VAL A 301 11.38 -12.05 5.69
N ALA A 302 10.98 -12.08 6.96
CA ALA A 302 9.60 -11.89 7.37
C ALA A 302 9.12 -10.47 7.04
N THR A 303 9.89 -9.44 7.38
CA THR A 303 9.54 -8.05 7.06
C THR A 303 9.38 -7.84 5.56
N HIS A 304 10.27 -8.40 4.72
CA HIS A 304 10.18 -8.22 3.27
C HIS A 304 9.07 -9.06 2.62
N ALA A 305 8.65 -10.17 3.23
CA ALA A 305 7.43 -10.86 2.83
C ALA A 305 6.20 -9.95 3.01
N LEU A 306 6.14 -9.18 4.11
CA LEU A 306 5.08 -8.19 4.33
C LEU A 306 5.20 -7.00 3.38
N THR A 307 6.40 -6.40 3.28
CA THR A 307 6.56 -5.11 2.59
C THR A 307 6.69 -5.25 1.07
N VAL A 308 7.51 -6.15 0.58
CA VAL A 308 7.70 -6.35 -0.86
C VAL A 308 6.60 -7.24 -1.43
N GLY A 309 6.30 -8.35 -0.76
CA GLY A 309 5.29 -9.33 -1.18
C GLY A 309 3.86 -8.81 -1.03
N ALA A 310 3.41 -8.61 0.21
CA ALA A 310 2.02 -8.25 0.48
C ALA A 310 1.71 -6.79 0.12
N ILE A 311 2.41 -5.82 0.72
CA ILE A 311 2.18 -4.39 0.50
C ILE A 311 2.43 -4.04 -0.98
N GLY A 312 3.61 -4.36 -1.51
CA GLY A 312 3.95 -4.07 -2.91
C GLY A 312 2.97 -4.68 -3.91
N GLY A 313 2.66 -5.97 -3.75
CA GLY A 313 1.72 -6.69 -4.62
C GLY A 313 0.28 -6.13 -4.55
N LEU A 314 -0.22 -5.83 -3.34
CA LEU A 314 -1.56 -5.26 -3.17
C LEU A 314 -1.61 -3.84 -3.73
N ILE A 315 -0.55 -3.04 -3.52
CA ILE A 315 -0.43 -1.69 -4.07
C ILE A 315 -0.49 -1.73 -5.58
N ILE A 316 0.36 -2.49 -6.27
CA ILE A 316 0.40 -2.47 -7.74
C ILE A 316 -0.91 -2.99 -8.34
N GLY A 317 -1.52 -4.02 -7.74
CA GLY A 317 -2.82 -4.55 -8.14
C GLY A 317 -3.97 -3.55 -7.93
N MET A 318 -4.01 -2.89 -6.78
CA MET A 318 -5.04 -1.88 -6.49
C MET A 318 -4.85 -0.60 -7.29
N MET A 319 -3.62 -0.15 -7.51
CA MET A 319 -3.32 1.06 -8.28
C MET A 319 -3.82 0.93 -9.72
N THR A 320 -3.46 -0.16 -10.40
CA THR A 320 -3.90 -0.44 -11.77
C THR A 320 -5.42 -0.55 -11.89
N ARG A 321 -6.07 -1.32 -11.00
CA ARG A 321 -7.54 -1.45 -10.97
C ARG A 321 -8.25 -0.13 -10.72
N THR A 322 -7.80 0.62 -9.71
CA THR A 322 -8.38 1.92 -9.32
C THR A 322 -8.22 2.93 -10.45
N ALA A 323 -7.03 3.01 -11.04
CA ALA A 323 -6.76 3.91 -12.14
C ALA A 323 -7.60 3.59 -13.38
N LEU A 324 -7.77 2.32 -13.75
CA LEU A 324 -8.65 1.95 -14.86
C LEU A 324 -10.12 2.31 -14.55
N GLY A 325 -10.65 1.84 -13.41
CA GLY A 325 -12.06 2.03 -13.06
C GLY A 325 -12.46 3.50 -12.85
N HIS A 326 -11.61 4.27 -12.17
CA HIS A 326 -11.89 5.69 -11.89
C HIS A 326 -11.52 6.63 -13.04
N THR A 327 -11.01 6.13 -14.16
CA THR A 327 -10.81 6.93 -15.37
C THR A 327 -11.68 6.51 -16.56
N GLY A 328 -12.69 5.65 -16.30
CA GLY A 328 -13.65 5.19 -17.30
C GLY A 328 -13.09 4.14 -18.27
N ARG A 329 -11.88 3.62 -18.01
CA ARG A 329 -11.23 2.64 -18.89
C ARG A 329 -11.74 1.23 -18.59
N PRO A 330 -11.77 0.32 -19.59
CA PRO A 330 -12.15 -1.07 -19.36
C PRO A 330 -11.31 -1.71 -18.25
N LEU A 331 -11.97 -2.44 -17.35
CA LEU A 331 -11.32 -3.22 -16.29
C LEU A 331 -10.70 -4.51 -16.84
N ARG A 332 -9.72 -4.36 -17.74
CA ARG A 332 -8.95 -5.45 -18.34
C ARG A 332 -7.47 -5.13 -18.24
N ALA A 333 -6.71 -6.03 -17.63
CA ALA A 333 -5.25 -5.95 -17.62
C ALA A 333 -4.69 -6.39 -18.98
N GLY A 334 -3.84 -5.57 -19.57
CA GLY A 334 -3.02 -5.90 -20.73
C GLY A 334 -1.63 -6.37 -20.32
N ARG A 335 -0.71 -6.37 -21.30
CA ARG A 335 0.68 -6.83 -21.11
C ARG A 335 1.44 -5.94 -20.13
N SER A 336 1.18 -4.63 -20.12
CA SER A 336 1.82 -3.69 -19.19
C SER A 336 1.48 -4.00 -17.75
N GLU A 337 0.20 -4.17 -17.43
CA GLU A 337 -0.25 -4.41 -16.05
C GLU A 337 0.26 -5.75 -15.54
N VAL A 338 0.18 -6.81 -16.35
CA VAL A 338 0.72 -8.13 -15.99
C VAL A 338 2.23 -8.09 -15.80
N SER A 339 2.95 -7.32 -16.62
CA SER A 339 4.41 -7.14 -16.44
C SER A 339 4.73 -6.44 -15.12
N CYS A 340 3.99 -5.39 -14.75
CA CYS A 340 4.15 -4.76 -13.44
C CYS A 340 3.94 -5.77 -12.29
N TYR A 341 2.91 -6.62 -12.39
CA TYR A 341 2.63 -7.63 -11.36
C TYR A 341 3.74 -8.67 -11.27
N ALA A 342 4.20 -9.19 -12.41
CA ALA A 342 5.28 -10.17 -12.47
C ALA A 342 6.60 -9.60 -11.93
N LEU A 343 6.94 -8.36 -12.28
CA LEU A 343 8.14 -7.69 -11.79
C LEU A 343 8.10 -7.47 -10.26
N VAL A 344 7.00 -6.94 -9.73
CA VAL A 344 6.87 -6.67 -8.29
C VAL A 344 6.81 -7.96 -7.46
N LEU A 345 6.04 -8.97 -7.91
CA LEU A 345 5.99 -10.26 -7.21
C LEU A 345 7.31 -11.04 -7.37
N GLY A 346 7.96 -10.94 -8.53
CA GLY A 346 9.29 -11.50 -8.76
C GLY A 346 10.34 -10.88 -7.81
N ALA A 347 10.28 -9.56 -7.59
CA ALA A 347 11.11 -8.89 -6.59
C ALA A 347 10.91 -9.49 -5.20
N ALA A 348 9.66 -9.71 -4.78
CA ALA A 348 9.36 -10.34 -3.49
C ALA A 348 9.91 -11.77 -3.38
N LEU A 349 9.73 -12.58 -4.44
CA LEU A 349 10.27 -13.94 -4.48
C LEU A 349 11.79 -13.95 -4.29
N VAL A 350 12.50 -13.11 -5.04
CA VAL A 350 13.97 -12.98 -4.94
C VAL A 350 14.36 -12.50 -3.55
N ARG A 351 13.72 -11.44 -3.04
CA ARG A 351 14.09 -10.79 -1.79
C ARG A 351 13.89 -11.67 -0.56
N VAL A 352 12.92 -12.58 -0.60
CA VAL A 352 12.58 -13.44 0.53
C VAL A 352 13.26 -14.80 0.40
N PHE A 353 13.11 -15.48 -0.73
CA PHE A 353 13.53 -16.87 -0.84
C PHE A 353 15.02 -17.05 -1.11
N VAL A 354 15.68 -16.12 -1.82
CA VAL A 354 17.13 -16.25 -2.03
C VAL A 354 17.91 -16.11 -0.72
N PRO A 355 17.68 -15.10 0.14
CA PRO A 355 18.34 -15.05 1.44
C PRO A 355 17.94 -16.19 2.39
N LEU A 356 16.74 -16.77 2.22
CA LEU A 356 16.27 -17.89 3.03
C LEU A 356 17.02 -19.20 2.72
N PHE A 357 17.27 -19.49 1.43
CA PHE A 357 17.89 -20.75 1.00
C PHE A 357 19.38 -20.62 0.64
N ALA A 358 19.83 -19.44 0.28
CA ALA A 358 21.22 -19.15 -0.08
C ALA A 358 21.68 -17.81 0.53
N PRO A 359 21.91 -17.74 1.86
CA PRO A 359 22.27 -16.49 2.56
C PRO A 359 23.50 -15.78 1.97
N ALA A 360 24.46 -16.53 1.42
CA ALA A 360 25.65 -15.99 0.76
C ALA A 360 25.32 -15.11 -0.46
N LEU A 361 24.15 -15.29 -1.09
CA LEU A 361 23.70 -14.53 -2.25
C LEU A 361 22.83 -13.32 -1.87
N THR A 362 22.76 -12.94 -0.60
CA THR A 362 21.89 -11.86 -0.12
C THR A 362 22.11 -10.54 -0.87
N MET A 363 23.35 -10.16 -1.15
CA MET A 363 23.64 -8.92 -1.90
C MET A 363 23.08 -8.97 -3.33
N HIS A 364 23.27 -10.08 -4.04
CA HIS A 364 22.72 -10.30 -5.37
C HIS A 364 21.19 -10.29 -5.35
N ALA A 365 20.58 -10.89 -4.32
CA ALA A 365 19.14 -10.88 -4.12
C ALA A 365 18.60 -9.45 -3.91
N VAL A 366 19.30 -8.62 -3.13
CA VAL A 366 18.92 -7.21 -2.93
C VAL A 366 18.98 -6.44 -4.25
N LEU A 367 20.07 -6.56 -5.01
CA LEU A 367 20.23 -5.86 -6.29
C LEU A 367 19.19 -6.30 -7.33
N LEU A 368 18.99 -7.61 -7.51
CA LEU A 368 18.01 -8.13 -8.46
C LEU A 368 16.58 -7.77 -8.04
N SER A 369 16.24 -7.92 -6.75
CA SER A 369 14.95 -7.49 -6.24
C SER A 369 14.70 -6.01 -6.48
N ALA A 370 15.70 -5.16 -6.24
CA ALA A 370 15.57 -3.73 -6.45
C ALA A 370 15.37 -3.39 -7.93
N ALA A 371 16.13 -4.03 -8.83
CA ALA A 371 15.97 -3.84 -10.27
C ALA A 371 14.56 -4.25 -10.75
N LEU A 372 14.06 -5.40 -10.30
CA LEU A 372 12.71 -5.87 -10.60
C LEU A 372 11.64 -4.92 -10.07
N TRP A 373 11.72 -4.55 -8.79
CA TRP A 373 10.80 -3.61 -8.14
C TRP A 373 10.77 -2.26 -8.85
N SER A 374 11.94 -1.66 -9.05
CA SER A 374 12.07 -0.35 -9.69
C SER A 374 11.55 -0.37 -11.12
N SER A 375 11.83 -1.44 -11.88
CA SER A 375 11.31 -1.60 -13.24
C SER A 375 9.78 -1.72 -13.25
N GLY A 376 9.19 -2.47 -12.31
CA GLY A 376 7.74 -2.63 -12.21
C GLY A 376 7.01 -1.32 -11.91
N PHE A 377 7.53 -0.53 -10.95
CA PHE A 377 6.95 0.77 -10.63
C PHE A 377 7.26 1.83 -11.69
N ALA A 378 8.43 1.82 -12.32
CA ALA A 378 8.74 2.71 -13.45
C ALA A 378 7.80 2.46 -14.64
N LEU A 379 7.57 1.19 -14.98
CA LEU A 379 6.62 0.80 -16.03
C LEU A 379 5.21 1.30 -15.71
N TYR A 380 4.76 1.16 -14.46
CA TYR A 380 3.49 1.72 -14.03
C TYR A 380 3.47 3.25 -14.20
N THR A 381 4.47 3.96 -13.68
CA THR A 381 4.56 5.43 -13.79
C THR A 381 4.44 5.88 -15.23
N LEU A 382 5.27 5.32 -16.12
CA LEU A 382 5.30 5.71 -17.53
C LEU A 382 3.97 5.41 -18.24
N ARG A 383 3.39 4.23 -17.98
CA ARG A 383 2.14 3.82 -18.64
C ARG A 383 0.93 4.59 -18.13
N TYR A 384 0.87 4.85 -16.83
CA TYR A 384 -0.27 5.48 -16.17
C TYR A 384 -0.13 7.00 -16.04
N TRP A 385 1.01 7.60 -16.39
CA TRP A 385 1.15 9.06 -16.48
C TRP A 385 0.01 9.74 -17.26
N PRO A 386 -0.27 9.38 -18.53
CA PRO A 386 -1.39 9.97 -19.26
C PRO A 386 -2.74 9.61 -18.64
N VAL A 387 -2.89 8.39 -18.11
CA VAL A 387 -4.15 7.93 -17.49
C VAL A 387 -4.52 8.79 -16.28
N LEU A 388 -3.53 9.17 -15.47
CA LEU A 388 -3.70 9.88 -14.20
C LEU A 388 -3.70 11.40 -14.36
N THR A 389 -3.16 11.93 -15.46
CA THR A 389 -3.11 13.39 -15.72
C THR A 389 -4.19 13.89 -16.67
N GLN A 390 -4.76 13.01 -17.49
CA GLN A 390 -5.79 13.38 -18.49
C GLN A 390 -7.21 13.15 -17.96
N PRO A 391 -8.21 13.83 -18.57
CA PRO A 391 -9.63 13.58 -18.31
C PRO A 391 -10.02 12.11 -18.48
N ARG A 392 -11.14 11.74 -17.85
CA ARG A 392 -11.75 10.43 -18.06
C ARG A 392 -12.13 10.27 -19.52
N ILE A 393 -12.03 9.06 -20.03
CA ILE A 393 -12.37 8.78 -21.44
C ILE A 393 -13.89 8.81 -21.70
N ASP A 394 -14.71 8.77 -20.65
CA ASP A 394 -16.17 8.80 -20.73
C ASP A 394 -16.77 10.19 -20.45
N GLY A 395 -15.93 11.24 -20.35
CA GLY A 395 -16.35 12.62 -20.14
C GLY A 395 -16.96 12.93 -18.77
N ARG A 396 -17.05 11.94 -17.86
CA ARG A 396 -17.61 12.13 -16.51
C ARG A 396 -16.61 12.83 -15.59
N PRO A 397 -17.07 13.42 -14.46
CA PRO A 397 -16.18 13.95 -13.42
C PRO A 397 -15.32 12.85 -12.78
N GLY A 398 -14.04 13.13 -12.49
CA GLY A 398 -13.15 12.25 -11.72
C GLY A 398 -11.73 12.16 -12.26
#